data_AF-A0A0E2L656-F1
#
_entry.id   AF-A0A0E2L656-F1
#
_cell.length_a   1.000
_cell.length_b   1.000
_cell.length_c   1.000
_cell.angle_alpha   90.00
_cell.angle_beta   90.00
_cell.angle_gamma   90.00
#
_symmetry.space_group_name_H-M   'P 1'
#
loop_
_entity.id
_entity.type
_entity.pdbx_description
1 polymer ?
#
loop_
_entity_poly.entity_id
_entity_poly.type
_entity_poly.pdbx_seq_one_letter_code
_entity_poly.pdbx_strand_id
1 'polypeptide(L)'
;NRFEMYVWGWAPGEEAFLVDKIIIMGRPDEEETLLRVDVAINKKYRHADGTEMTISRVCWDTGGIDGEIVYQRSKNTVFSGCCR
;
A
#
# COMPACT_ATOMS: atom_id res chain seq x y z
N ASN A 1 -0.93 18.58 -0.83
CA ASN A 1 -0.33 17.32 -0.33
C ASN A 1 -0.81 16.16 -1.18
N ARG A 2 -0.06 15.06 -1.19
CA ARG A 2 -0.39 13.83 -1.93
C ARG A 2 0.19 12.63 -1.20
N PHE A 3 -0.47 11.48 -1.35
CA PHE A 3 0.09 10.17 -1.05
C PHE A 3 0.54 9.52 -2.36
N GLU A 4 1.74 8.94 -2.33
CA GLU A 4 2.30 8.20 -3.45
C GLU A 4 2.48 6.75 -3.00
N MET A 5 1.82 5.82 -3.67
CA MET A 5 1.91 4.40 -3.39
C MET A 5 2.49 3.68 -4.61
N TYR A 6 3.54 2.90 -4.36
CA TYR A 6 4.19 2.06 -5.36
C TYR A 6 4.02 0.61 -4.95
N VAL A 7 3.45 -0.21 -5.83
CA VAL A 7 3.24 -1.63 -5.58
C VAL A 7 4.27 -2.41 -6.37
N TRP A 8 5.07 -3.18 -5.64
CA TRP A 8 6.14 -4.00 -6.19
C TRP A 8 5.78 -5.47 -6.11
N GLY A 9 5.95 -6.17 -7.23
CA GLY A 9 5.89 -7.62 -7.31
C GLY A 9 7.31 -8.20 -7.23
N TRP A 10 7.47 -9.29 -6.50
CA TRP A 10 8.72 -10.01 -6.35
C TRP A 10 8.64 -11.37 -7.05
N ALA A 11 9.64 -11.70 -7.85
CA ALA A 11 9.76 -12.97 -8.54
C ALA A 11 11.01 -13.76 -8.03
N PRO A 12 11.13 -15.05 -8.37
CA PRO A 12 12.32 -15.82 -8.03
C PRO A 12 13.60 -15.13 -8.52
N GLY A 13 14.65 -15.17 -7.71
CA GLY A 13 15.92 -14.49 -8.03
C GLY A 13 15.99 -13.03 -7.55
N GLU A 14 15.12 -12.61 -6.64
CA GLU A 14 15.06 -11.23 -6.09
C GLU A 14 14.74 -10.15 -7.14
N GLU A 15 14.13 -10.56 -8.25
CA GLU A 15 13.70 -9.62 -9.28
C GLU A 15 12.46 -8.87 -8.80
N ALA A 16 12.53 -7.53 -8.87
CA ALA A 16 11.46 -6.64 -8.48
C ALA A 16 10.85 -5.94 -9.70
N PHE A 17 9.53 -5.97 -9.81
CA PHE A 17 8.78 -5.35 -10.90
C PHE A 17 7.79 -4.34 -10.33
N LEU A 18 7.75 -3.14 -10.93
CA LEU A 18 6.72 -2.16 -10.59
C LEU A 18 5.39 -2.62 -11.19
N VAL A 19 4.46 -3.03 -10.33
CA VAL A 19 3.14 -3.54 -10.73
C VAL A 19 2.14 -2.41 -10.88
N ASP A 20 2.16 -1.44 -9.96
CA ASP A 20 1.23 -0.32 -9.98
C ASP A 20 1.83 0.93 -9.33
N LYS A 21 1.36 2.10 -9.78
CA LYS A 21 1.68 3.41 -9.20
C LYS A 21 0.38 4.17 -9.00
N ILE A 22 0.04 4.43 -7.74
CA ILE A 22 -1.19 5.10 -7.35
C ILE A 22 -0.84 6.42 -6.69
N ILE A 23 -1.41 7.51 -7.19
CA ILE A 23 -1.27 8.85 -6.63
C ILE A 23 -2.63 9.29 -6.09
N ILE A 24 -2.69 9.55 -4.79
CA ILE A 24 -3.90 10.02 -4.12
C ILE A 24 -3.66 11.46 -3.70
N MET A 25 -4.38 12.37 -4.37
CA MET A 25 -4.36 13.79 -4.03
C MET A 25 -5.19 14.04 -2.77
N GLY A 26 -4.65 14.79 -1.82
CA GLY A 26 -5.32 15.11 -0.56
C GLY A 26 -4.37 15.39 0.58
N ARG A 27 -4.88 15.85 1.71
CA ARG A 27 -4.07 16.07 2.91
C ARG A 27 -4.06 14.84 3.83
N PRO A 28 -2.97 14.59 4.57
CA PRO A 28 -2.85 13.43 5.45
C PRO A 28 -3.76 13.45 6.68
N ASP A 29 -4.34 14.60 7.01
CA ASP A 29 -5.29 14.82 8.11
C ASP A 29 -6.76 14.68 7.66
N GLU A 30 -7.04 14.57 6.35
CA GLU A 30 -8.40 14.43 5.83
C GLU A 30 -8.86 12.96 5.79
N GLU A 31 -9.95 12.64 6.48
CA GLU A 31 -10.50 11.29 6.55
C GLU A 31 -10.86 10.72 5.16
N GLU A 32 -11.40 11.53 4.26
CA GLU A 32 -11.71 11.11 2.89
C GLU A 32 -10.46 10.66 2.12
N THR A 33 -9.37 11.43 2.24
CA THR A 33 -8.08 11.10 1.63
C THR A 33 -7.57 9.77 2.17
N LEU A 34 -7.70 9.58 3.48
CA LEU A 34 -7.26 8.38 4.16
C LEU A 34 -8.08 7.13 3.78
N LEU A 35 -9.40 7.26 3.64
CA LEU A 35 -10.26 6.18 3.15
C LEU A 35 -9.87 5.74 1.73
N ARG A 36 -9.50 6.68 0.86
CA ARG A 36 -9.01 6.37 -0.49
C ARG A 36 -7.68 5.61 -0.45
N VAL A 37 -6.81 5.94 0.51
CA VAL A 37 -5.55 5.19 0.72
C VAL A 37 -5.85 3.78 1.20
N ASP A 38 -6.80 3.61 2.13
CA ASP A 38 -7.21 2.29 2.61
C ASP A 38 -7.81 1.43 1.49
N VAL A 39 -8.61 2.02 0.59
CA VAL A 39 -9.12 1.33 -0.61
C VAL A 39 -7.97 0.90 -1.53
N ALA A 40 -6.97 1.76 -1.72
CA ALA A 40 -5.82 1.45 -2.57
C ALA A 40 -4.97 0.31 -1.98
N ILE A 41 -4.76 0.32 -0.66
CA ILE A 41 -4.02 -0.71 0.07
C ILE A 41 -4.74 -2.07 0.03
N ASN A 42 -6.07 -2.08 0.10
CA ASN A 42 -6.88 -3.30 0.05
C ASN A 42 -7.19 -3.77 -1.37
N LYS A 43 -6.58 -3.15 -2.39
CA LYS A 43 -6.75 -3.55 -3.78
C LYS A 43 -6.24 -4.98 -4.00
N LYS A 44 -7.06 -5.79 -4.69
CA LYS A 44 -6.68 -7.11 -5.17
C LYS A 44 -6.14 -7.03 -6.60
N TYR A 45 -5.09 -7.79 -6.86
CA TYR A 45 -4.45 -7.91 -8.17
C TYR A 45 -4.74 -9.30 -8.72
N ARG A 46 -5.12 -9.38 -9.99
CA ARG A 46 -5.37 -10.66 -10.66
C ARG A 46 -4.15 -11.03 -11.48
N HIS A 47 -3.56 -12.19 -11.17
CA HIS A 47 -2.50 -12.77 -11.98
C HIS A 47 -3.06 -13.34 -13.29
N ALA A 48 -2.21 -13.48 -14.31
CA ALA A 48 -2.64 -13.95 -15.64
C ALA A 48 -3.23 -15.37 -15.63
N ASP A 49 -2.83 -16.19 -14.66
CA ASP A 49 -3.38 -17.54 -14.42
C ASP A 49 -4.76 -17.55 -13.74
N GLY A 50 -5.26 -16.37 -13.33
CA GLY A 50 -6.55 -16.22 -12.66
C GLY A 50 -6.48 -16.15 -11.13
N THR A 51 -5.31 -16.30 -10.52
CA THR A 51 -5.12 -16.19 -9.07
C THR A 51 -5.32 -14.74 -8.61
N GLU A 52 -6.09 -14.54 -7.52
CA GLU A 52 -6.15 -13.25 -6.84
C GLU A 52 -4.98 -13.13 -5.83
N MET A 53 -4.25 -12.03 -5.92
CA MET A 53 -3.19 -11.66 -5.00
C MET A 53 -3.56 -10.37 -4.28
N THR A 54 -3.20 -10.27 -3.00
CA THR A 54 -3.35 -9.05 -2.19
C THR A 54 -1.98 -8.47 -1.89
N ILE A 55 -1.95 -7.21 -1.48
CA ILE A 55 -0.72 -6.62 -0.93
C ILE A 55 -0.38 -7.35 0.37
N SER A 56 0.83 -7.90 0.46
CA SER A 56 1.27 -8.69 1.63
C SER A 56 1.87 -7.81 2.73
N ARG A 57 2.53 -6.72 2.35
CA ARG A 57 3.20 -5.77 3.26
C ARG A 57 3.09 -4.36 2.70
N VAL A 58 2.90 -3.40 3.59
CA VAL A 58 2.92 -1.98 3.30
C VAL A 58 3.99 -1.32 4.17
N CYS A 59 4.82 -0.51 3.53
CA CYS A 59 5.82 0.31 4.21
C CYS A 59 5.40 1.77 4.03
N TRP A 60 5.36 2.51 5.13
CA TRP A 60 5.03 3.94 5.12
C TRP A 60 6.31 4.75 5.23
N ASP A 61 6.48 5.72 4.33
CA ASP A 61 7.50 6.75 4.47
C ASP A 61 6.91 7.94 5.24
N THR A 62 7.65 8.48 6.20
CA THR A 62 7.16 9.62 6.99
C THR A 62 7.16 10.91 6.19
N GLY A 63 8.05 11.09 5.20
CA GLY A 63 7.99 12.16 4.20
C GLY A 63 7.85 13.61 4.71
N GLY A 64 8.11 13.86 6.01
CA GLY A 64 7.85 15.16 6.67
C GLY A 64 6.42 15.37 7.19
N ILE A 65 5.60 14.33 7.25
CA ILE A 65 4.26 14.28 7.86
C ILE A 65 4.41 13.95 9.36
N ASP A 66 3.38 14.25 10.15
CA ASP A 66 3.31 13.89 11.58
C ASP A 66 3.54 12.38 11.78
N GLY A 67 4.58 12.06 12.55
CA GLY A 67 4.98 10.69 12.84
C GLY A 67 3.91 9.87 13.57
N GLU A 68 3.03 10.52 14.33
CA GLU A 68 1.93 9.84 15.02
C GLU A 68 0.90 9.29 14.02
N ILE A 69 0.57 10.07 12.98
CA ILE A 69 -0.36 9.63 11.92
C ILE A 69 0.20 8.38 11.23
N VAL A 70 1.49 8.41 10.88
CA VAL A 70 2.20 7.28 10.24
C VAL A 70 2.26 6.06 11.14
N TYR A 71 2.52 6.26 12.44
CA TYR A 71 2.56 5.17 13.41
C TYR A 71 1.21 4.50 13.60
N GLN A 72 0.13 5.27 13.75
CA GLN A 72 -1.23 4.73 13.83
C GLN A 72 -1.62 3.98 12.54
N ARG A 73 -1.23 4.51 11.37
CA ARG A 73 -1.42 3.83 10.08
C ARG A 73 -0.70 2.49 10.02
N SER A 74 0.57 2.44 10.44
CA SER A 74 1.35 1.20 10.45
C SER A 74 0.71 0.10 11.30
N LYS A 75 -0.01 0.45 12.37
CA LYS A 75 -0.75 -0.54 13.18
C LYS A 75 -2.00 -1.06 12.49
N ASN A 76 -2.69 -0.20 11.75
CA ASN A 76 -3.92 -0.57 11.06
C ASN A 76 -3.66 -1.34 9.75
N THR A 77 -2.45 -1.23 9.18
CA THR A 77 -2.05 -1.96 7.95
C THR A 77 -1.29 -3.25 8.24
N VAL A 78 -1.76 -4.05 9.21
CA VAL A 78 -1.20 -5.38 9.49
C VAL A 78 -2.02 -6.44 8.77
N PHE A 79 -1.46 -7.04 7.72
CA PHE A 79 -2.10 -8.15 7.03
C PHE A 79 -1.83 -9.46 7.77
N SER A 80 -2.88 -10.04 8.35
CA SER A 80 -2.88 -11.38 8.95
C SER A 80 -3.02 -12.43 7.86
N GLY A 81 -1.93 -12.73 7.16
CA GLY A 81 -1.93 -13.81 6.17
C GLY A 81 -0.94 -13.61 5.05
N CYS A 82 0.35 -13.79 5.34
CA CYS A 82 1.31 -14.12 4.30
C CYS A 82 1.07 -15.60 3.96
N CYS A 83 0.36 -15.91 2.87
CA CYS A 83 0.55 -17.21 2.24
C CYS A 83 2.02 -17.29 1.84
N ARG A 84 2.75 -18.16 2.55
CA ARG A 84 4.03 -18.71 2.09
C ARG A 84 3.73 -19.77 1.04
#